data_AF-A0A671VRA4-F1
#
_entry.id   AF-A0A671VRA4-F1
#
_cell.length_a   1.000
_cell.length_b   1.000
_cell.length_c   1.000
_cell.angle_alpha   90.00
_cell.angle_beta   90.00
_cell.angle_gamma   90.00
#
_symmetry.space_group_name_H-M   'P 1'
#
loop_
_entity.id
_entity.type
_entity.pdbx_description
1 polymer ?
#
loop_
_entity_poly.entity_id
_entity_poly.type
_entity_poly.pdbx_seq_one_letter_code
_entity_poly.pdbx_strand_id
1 'polypeptide(L)'
;QQQVMVCFLPGGDGEYLLGIKRLRRLYCNVGIGFHIQVLPNGKITGVHNENRYSLLEISPVERGVVTLYGVRSGLFIAMSDKGKLYGSVRTDQGFLCRCFPQQENLLANNYNAYESAVYPGMYIGLSKTGKTKRGNRVTPTMTMTHFLPRI
;
A
#
# COMPACT_ATOMS: atom_id res chain seq x y z
N GLN A 1 -5.86 27.37 -1.62
CA GLN A 1 -6.87 26.60 -2.37
C GLN A 1 -6.20 25.31 -2.83
N GLN A 2 -6.39 24.22 -2.11
CA GLN A 2 -5.75 22.93 -2.43
C GLN A 2 -6.86 22.02 -2.95
N GLN A 3 -6.86 21.77 -4.26
CA GLN A 3 -7.82 20.89 -4.90
C GLN A 3 -7.60 19.46 -4.38
N VAL A 4 -8.55 18.99 -3.58
CA VAL A 4 -8.71 17.58 -3.24
C VAL A 4 -9.15 16.88 -4.52
N MET A 5 -8.25 16.13 -5.16
CA MET A 5 -8.63 15.27 -6.28
C MET A 5 -9.42 14.08 -5.72
N VAL A 6 -10.75 14.23 -5.73
CA VAL A 6 -11.72 13.19 -5.39
C VAL A 6 -11.81 12.25 -6.58
N CYS A 7 -11.44 10.98 -6.40
CA CYS A 7 -11.83 9.94 -7.34
C CYS A 7 -13.26 9.54 -6.99
N PHE A 8 -14.25 10.10 -7.71
CA PHE A 8 -15.64 9.73 -7.55
C PHE A 8 -15.88 8.33 -8.18
N LEU A 9 -16.37 7.38 -7.38
CA LEU A 9 -17.19 6.27 -7.89
C LEU A 9 -18.65 6.61 -7.57
N PRO A 10 -19.60 6.40 -8.51
CA PRO A 10 -20.98 6.78 -8.28
C PRO A 10 -21.67 5.77 -7.35
N GLY A 11 -22.15 6.25 -6.21
CA GLY A 11 -23.24 5.62 -5.44
C GLY A 11 -22.82 4.79 -4.23
N GLY A 12 -23.27 5.22 -3.05
CA GLY A 12 -23.33 4.43 -1.82
C GLY A 12 -22.51 5.01 -0.67
N ASP A 13 -22.89 4.63 0.55
CA ASP A 13 -22.46 5.04 1.89
C ASP A 13 -20.94 5.17 2.18
N GLY A 14 -20.04 5.16 1.19
CA GLY A 14 -18.59 5.32 1.33
C GLY A 14 -18.08 6.77 1.30
N GLU A 15 -18.93 7.77 1.05
CA GLU A 15 -18.53 9.17 0.86
C GLU A 15 -17.80 9.80 2.07
N TYR A 16 -18.15 9.41 3.30
CA TYR A 16 -17.50 9.94 4.51
C TYR A 16 -16.06 9.46 4.69
N LEU A 17 -15.68 8.35 4.06
CA LEU A 17 -14.32 7.79 4.17
C LEU A 17 -13.34 8.54 3.26
N LEU A 18 -13.81 9.02 2.10
CA LEU A 18 -12.97 9.58 1.03
C LEU A 18 -12.19 10.85 1.43
N GLY A 19 -12.53 11.50 2.54
CA GLY A 19 -11.80 12.65 3.10
C GLY A 19 -10.66 12.30 4.05
N ILE A 20 -10.59 11.06 4.56
CA ILE A 20 -9.63 10.70 5.63
C ILE A 20 -8.35 10.15 5.01
N LYS A 21 -7.43 11.06 4.69
CA LYS A 21 -6.09 10.71 4.23
C LYS A 21 -5.15 10.57 5.42
N ARG A 22 -4.43 9.45 5.50
CA ARG A 22 -3.47 9.18 6.57
C ARG A 22 -2.05 9.21 6.01
N LEU A 23 -1.24 10.19 6.44
CA LEU A 23 0.20 10.18 6.17
C LEU A 23 0.90 9.26 7.16
N ARG A 24 1.46 8.15 6.69
CA ARG A 24 2.09 7.13 7.54
C ARG A 24 3.30 6.51 6.85
N ARG A 25 4.14 5.86 7.65
CA ARG A 25 5.20 4.94 7.21
C ARG A 25 4.79 3.53 7.60
N LEU A 26 4.88 2.58 6.67
CA LEU A 26 4.57 1.17 6.98
C LEU A 26 5.84 0.43 7.38
N TYR A 27 5.98 0.15 8.67
CA TYR A 27 7.13 -0.54 9.26
C TYR A 27 6.89 -2.04 9.38
N CYS A 28 7.78 -2.85 8.81
CA CYS A 28 7.79 -4.30 8.95
C CYS A 28 8.93 -4.74 9.87
N ASN A 29 8.59 -5.46 10.94
CA ASN A 29 9.56 -5.92 11.94
C ASN A 29 10.25 -7.23 11.51
N VAL A 30 10.96 -7.21 10.37
CA VAL A 30 11.73 -8.34 9.87
C VAL A 30 13.19 -8.00 9.69
N GLY A 31 14.09 -8.94 10.01
CA GLY A 31 15.53 -8.68 9.97
C GLY A 31 15.90 -7.56 10.94
N ILE A 32 16.48 -6.48 10.42
CA ILE A 32 16.78 -5.26 11.19
C ILE A 32 15.59 -4.30 11.30
N GLY A 33 14.44 -4.64 10.71
CA GLY A 33 13.28 -3.76 10.60
C GLY A 33 13.38 -2.82 9.41
N PHE A 34 12.28 -2.67 8.66
CA PHE A 34 12.25 -1.89 7.43
C PHE A 34 10.93 -1.13 7.26
N HIS A 35 11.02 0.12 6.83
CA HIS A 35 9.91 0.88 6.27
C HIS A 35 9.81 0.60 4.78
N ILE A 36 8.60 0.38 4.26
CA ILE A 36 8.41 0.32 2.82
C ILE A 36 8.72 1.69 2.20
N GLN A 37 9.38 1.72 1.05
CA GLN A 37 9.61 2.92 0.27
C GLN A 37 9.26 2.69 -1.20
N VAL A 38 8.80 3.77 -1.84
CA VAL A 38 8.48 3.79 -3.27
C VAL A 38 9.43 4.76 -3.95
N LEU A 39 10.37 4.23 -4.73
CA LEU A 39 11.39 5.04 -5.40
C LEU A 39 10.84 5.66 -6.70
N PRO A 40 11.41 6.79 -7.18
CA PRO A 40 10.95 7.47 -8.41
C PRO A 40 11.01 6.60 -9.67
N ASN A 41 11.88 5.59 -9.70
CA ASN A 41 11.98 4.64 -10.80
C ASN A 41 10.94 3.50 -10.73
N GLY A 42 9.94 3.60 -9.84
CA GLY A 42 8.91 2.58 -9.65
C GLY A 42 9.38 1.34 -8.88
N LYS A 43 10.60 1.31 -8.36
CA LYS A 43 11.07 0.21 -7.52
C LYS A 43 10.52 0.37 -6.09
N ILE A 44 9.99 -0.72 -5.56
CA ILE A 44 9.55 -0.82 -4.17
C ILE A 44 10.58 -1.65 -3.39
N THR A 45 11.01 -1.17 -2.24
CA THR A 45 11.92 -1.88 -1.32
C THR A 45 11.62 -1.50 0.13
N GLY A 46 12.28 -2.18 1.06
CA GLY A 46 12.40 -1.75 2.45
C GLY A 46 13.65 -0.88 2.65
N VAL A 47 13.56 0.08 3.56
CA VAL A 47 14.66 0.89 4.08
C VAL A 47 14.65 0.87 5.60
N HIS A 48 15.81 0.69 6.22
CA HIS A 48 15.88 0.64 7.69
C HIS A 48 15.56 2.01 8.30
N ASN A 49 16.37 3.01 7.95
CA ASN A 49 16.14 4.40 8.34
C ASN A 49 15.08 5.02 7.43
N GLU A 50 14.10 5.68 8.04
CA GLU A 50 13.08 6.40 7.29
C GLU A 50 13.68 7.48 6.39
N ASN A 51 12.99 7.76 5.29
CA ASN A 51 13.38 8.82 4.37
C ASN A 51 12.14 9.41 3.67
N ARG A 52 12.35 10.41 2.83
CA ARG A 52 11.28 11.07 2.06
C ARG A 52 10.47 10.13 1.16
N TYR A 53 11.02 9.01 0.71
CA TYR A 53 10.33 8.02 -0.13
C TYR A 53 9.60 6.93 0.66
N SER A 54 9.76 6.88 1.99
CA SER A 54 9.00 5.97 2.86
C SER A 54 7.70 6.57 3.40
N LEU A 55 7.44 7.85 3.14
CA LEU A 55 6.19 8.50 3.51
C LEU A 55 5.09 8.15 2.50
N LEU A 56 4.03 7.52 2.99
CA LEU A 56 2.86 7.13 2.20
C LEU A 56 1.62 7.92 2.62
N GLU A 57 0.82 8.31 1.64
CA GLU A 57 -0.58 8.64 1.83
C GLU A 57 -1.39 7.35 1.72
N ILE A 58 -2.10 7.00 2.79
CA ILE A 58 -3.06 5.90 2.84
C ILE A 58 -4.46 6.53 2.71
N SER A 59 -5.10 6.28 1.57
CA SER A 59 -6.41 6.85 1.25
C SER A 59 -7.44 5.73 1.09
N PRO A 60 -8.52 5.71 1.88
CA PRO A 60 -9.57 4.71 1.73
C PRO A 60 -10.28 4.90 0.38
N VAL A 61 -10.65 3.79 -0.24
CA VAL A 61 -11.50 3.77 -1.43
C VAL A 61 -12.86 3.12 -1.13
N GLU A 62 -12.88 2.13 -0.24
CA GLU A 62 -14.07 1.46 0.28
C GLU A 62 -13.79 1.01 1.73
N ARG A 63 -14.78 0.43 2.42
CA ARG A 63 -14.61 -0.04 3.80
C ARG A 63 -13.50 -1.11 3.88
N GLY A 64 -12.42 -0.79 4.58
CA GLY A 64 -11.27 -1.69 4.74
C GLY A 64 -10.38 -1.79 3.49
N VAL A 65 -10.70 -1.09 2.41
CA VAL A 65 -9.91 -1.05 1.18
C VAL A 65 -9.24 0.31 1.07
N VAL A 66 -7.92 0.31 0.91
CA VAL A 66 -7.11 1.52 0.84
C VAL A 66 -6.30 1.55 -0.44
N THR A 67 -5.78 2.71 -0.76
CA THR A 67 -4.68 2.89 -1.71
C THR A 67 -3.45 3.36 -0.95
N LEU A 68 -2.28 2.92 -1.40
CA LEU A 68 -1.00 3.29 -0.82
C LEU A 68 -0.20 4.13 -1.81
N TYR A 69 -0.11 5.44 -1.58
CA TYR A 69 0.53 6.38 -2.49
C TYR A 69 1.84 6.94 -1.91
N GLY A 70 2.95 6.76 -2.62
CA GLY A 70 4.23 7.34 -2.26
C GLY A 70 4.25 8.84 -2.50
N VAL A 71 4.14 9.64 -1.44
CA VAL A 71 3.99 11.10 -1.51
C VAL A 71 5.12 11.74 -2.33
N ARG A 72 6.36 11.28 -2.11
CA ARG A 72 7.52 11.88 -2.77
C ARG A 72 7.79 11.35 -4.18
N SER A 73 7.47 10.09 -4.46
CA SER A 73 7.68 9.51 -5.79
C SER A 73 6.54 9.81 -6.75
N GLY A 74 5.35 10.10 -6.23
CA GLY A 74 4.15 10.30 -7.02
C GLY A 74 3.54 9.00 -7.55
N LEU A 75 3.89 7.86 -6.95
CA LEU A 75 3.53 6.53 -7.44
C LEU A 75 2.72 5.74 -6.40
N PHE A 76 1.71 5.02 -6.86
CA PHE A 76 0.98 4.04 -6.07
C PHE A 76 1.77 2.74 -5.94
N ILE A 77 1.65 2.08 -4.80
CA ILE A 77 2.05 0.69 -4.65
C ILE A 77 1.05 -0.18 -5.43
N ALA A 78 1.57 -0.91 -6.40
CA ALA A 78 0.83 -1.84 -7.24
C ALA A 78 1.40 -3.25 -7.13
N MET A 79 0.59 -4.25 -7.48
CA MET A 79 1.00 -5.63 -7.55
C MET A 79 0.61 -6.23 -8.91
N SER A 80 1.50 -7.01 -9.51
CA SER A 80 1.22 -7.73 -10.76
C SER A 80 0.50 -9.06 -10.48
N ASP A 81 -0.10 -9.65 -11.50
CA ASP A 81 -0.62 -11.03 -11.52
C ASP A 81 0.41 -12.08 -11.01
N LYS A 82 1.70 -11.86 -11.27
CA LYS A 82 2.82 -12.68 -10.77
C LYS A 82 3.29 -12.29 -9.36
N GLY A 83 2.50 -11.52 -8.62
CA GLY A 83 2.81 -11.04 -7.27
C GLY A 83 4.00 -10.09 -7.17
N LYS A 84 4.46 -9.45 -8.25
CA LYS A 84 5.56 -8.47 -8.18
C LYS A 84 5.03 -7.13 -7.67
N LEU A 85 5.67 -6.55 -6.67
CA LEU A 85 5.40 -5.16 -6.28
C LEU A 85 6.11 -4.19 -7.24
N TYR A 86 5.40 -3.14 -7.64
CA TYR A 86 5.94 -2.05 -8.46
C TYR A 86 5.21 -0.75 -8.17
N GLY A 87 5.88 0.38 -8.42
CA GLY A 87 5.28 1.71 -8.38
C GLY A 87 4.59 2.01 -9.71
N SER A 88 3.36 2.52 -9.67
CA SER A 88 2.61 2.89 -10.86
C SER A 88 1.95 4.26 -10.70
N VAL A 89 1.86 5.00 -11.79
CA VAL A 89 0.98 6.18 -11.87
C VAL A 89 -0.48 5.75 -11.86
N ARG A 90 -1.38 6.68 -11.54
CA ARG A 90 -2.81 6.48 -11.74
C ARG A 90 -3.06 6.23 -13.23
N THR A 91 -3.87 5.21 -13.55
CA THR A 91 -4.24 4.94 -14.94
C THR A 91 -5.68 5.41 -15.16
N ASP A 92 -5.85 6.31 -16.12
CA ASP A 92 -7.15 6.89 -16.48
C ASP A 92 -7.85 6.06 -17.60
N GLN A 93 -7.42 4.82 -17.83
CA GLN A 93 -7.99 3.97 -18.88
C GLN A 93 -9.29 3.29 -18.43
N GLY A 94 -10.42 3.95 -18.74
CA GLY A 94 -11.80 3.44 -18.69
C GLY A 94 -12.66 3.99 -17.55
N PHE A 95 -13.96 3.64 -17.55
CA PHE A 95 -14.98 4.01 -16.53
C PHE A 95 -14.62 3.64 -15.08
N LEU A 96 -13.50 2.94 -14.86
CA LEU A 96 -12.96 2.61 -13.55
C LEU A 96 -11.57 3.22 -13.45
N CYS A 97 -11.44 4.30 -12.69
CA CYS A 97 -10.15 4.77 -12.20
C CYS A 97 -9.55 3.65 -11.34
N ARG A 98 -8.77 2.75 -11.96
CA ARG A 98 -8.12 1.62 -11.27
C ARG A 98 -6.95 2.16 -10.45
N CYS A 99 -7.28 2.71 -9.29
CA CYS A 99 -6.31 2.80 -8.21
C CYS A 99 -5.99 1.36 -7.77
N PHE A 100 -4.73 1.06 -7.44
CA PHE A 100 -4.34 -0.28 -7.01
C PHE A 100 -4.79 -0.49 -5.57
N PRO A 101 -5.94 -1.14 -5.31
CA PRO A 101 -6.52 -1.17 -3.98
C PRO A 101 -5.92 -2.32 -3.19
N GLN A 102 -5.79 -2.10 -1.89
CA GLN A 102 -5.33 -3.09 -0.93
C GLN A 102 -6.39 -3.26 0.16
N GLN A 103 -6.77 -4.50 0.43
CA GLN A 103 -7.52 -4.81 1.64
C GLN A 103 -6.57 -4.69 2.83
N GLU A 104 -6.85 -3.74 3.73
CA GLU A 104 -6.15 -3.53 4.99
C GLU A 104 -6.81 -4.39 6.07
N ASN A 105 -6.13 -5.47 6.47
CA ASN A 105 -6.61 -6.42 7.46
C ASN A 105 -5.84 -6.24 8.78
N LEU A 106 -6.56 -5.90 9.85
CA LEU A 106 -5.99 -5.88 11.21
C LEU A 106 -5.78 -7.33 11.69
N LEU A 107 -4.57 -7.63 12.12
CA LEU A 107 -4.18 -8.94 12.64
C LEU A 107 -4.29 -8.99 14.16
N ALA A 108 -4.35 -10.20 14.72
CA ALA A 108 -4.44 -10.42 16.17
C ALA A 108 -3.27 -9.84 16.99
N ASN A 109 -2.12 -9.57 16.35
CA ASN A 109 -0.95 -8.95 16.96
C ASN A 109 -0.91 -7.42 16.82
N ASN A 110 -2.01 -6.79 16.39
CA ASN A 110 -2.14 -5.34 16.15
C ASN A 110 -1.27 -4.78 15.00
N TYR A 111 -0.76 -5.65 14.12
CA TYR A 111 -0.19 -5.25 12.83
C TYR A 111 -1.26 -5.33 11.74
N ASN A 112 -1.02 -4.65 10.62
CA ASN A 112 -1.86 -4.76 9.43
C ASN A 112 -1.18 -5.67 8.40
N ALA A 113 -1.98 -6.45 7.68
CA ALA A 113 -1.60 -7.09 6.42
C ALA A 113 -2.31 -6.37 5.26
N TYR A 114 -1.61 -6.22 4.14
CA TYR A 114 -2.15 -5.59 2.94
C TYR A 114 -2.23 -6.62 1.81
N GLU A 115 -3.47 -7.01 1.48
CA GLU A 115 -3.78 -7.96 0.41
C GLU A 115 -4.19 -7.22 -0.85
N SER A 116 -3.81 -7.71 -2.03
CA SER A 116 -4.26 -7.14 -3.29
C SER A 116 -5.76 -7.37 -3.49
N ALA A 117 -6.54 -6.30 -3.64
CA ALA A 117 -7.96 -6.42 -3.96
C ALA A 117 -8.20 -7.00 -5.37
N VAL A 118 -7.26 -6.79 -6.29
CA VAL A 118 -7.31 -7.32 -7.67
C VAL A 118 -6.88 -8.78 -7.74
N TYR A 119 -5.99 -9.20 -6.84
CA TYR A 119 -5.43 -10.55 -6.80
C TYR A 119 -5.53 -11.12 -5.37
N PRO A 120 -6.73 -11.54 -4.93
CA PRO A 120 -6.93 -12.10 -3.61
C PRO A 120 -5.96 -13.26 -3.32
N GLY A 121 -5.53 -13.37 -2.07
CA GLY A 121 -4.49 -14.30 -1.63
C GLY A 121 -3.06 -13.81 -1.83
N MET A 122 -2.84 -12.64 -2.45
CA MET A 122 -1.50 -12.06 -2.62
C MET A 122 -1.26 -10.86 -1.70
N TYR A 123 -0.17 -10.93 -0.93
CA TYR A 123 0.11 -9.94 0.12
C TYR A 123 1.38 -9.13 -0.16
N ILE A 124 1.40 -7.88 0.31
CA ILE A 124 2.63 -7.10 0.40
C ILE A 124 3.54 -7.78 1.43
N GLY A 125 4.83 -7.91 1.12
CA GLY A 125 5.79 -8.43 2.09
C GLY A 125 7.25 -8.10 1.79
N LEU A 126 8.06 -8.03 2.84
CA LEU A 126 9.49 -7.73 2.79
C LEU A 126 10.34 -8.89 3.32
N SER A 127 11.44 -9.22 2.65
CA SER A 127 12.42 -10.17 3.16
C SER A 127 13.17 -9.60 4.37
N LYS A 128 13.88 -10.47 5.09
CA LYS A 128 14.85 -10.07 6.14
C LYS A 128 15.96 -9.13 5.65
N THR A 129 16.13 -8.98 4.34
CA THR A 129 17.11 -8.09 3.68
C THR A 129 16.47 -6.84 3.08
N GLY A 130 15.19 -6.57 3.37
CA GLY A 130 14.46 -5.40 2.86
C GLY A 130 14.08 -5.50 1.38
N LYS A 131 14.19 -6.68 0.73
CA LYS A 131 13.72 -6.86 -0.64
C LYS A 131 12.25 -7.27 -0.64
N THR A 132 11.47 -6.82 -1.60
CA THR A 132 10.07 -7.25 -1.75
C THR A 132 9.97 -8.74 -2.05
N LYS A 133 9.01 -9.41 -1.44
CA LYS A 133 8.65 -10.80 -1.75
C LYS A 133 7.59 -10.83 -2.85
N ARG A 134 7.43 -11.98 -3.49
CA ARG A 134 6.33 -12.22 -4.42
C ARG A 134 5.06 -12.47 -3.62
N GLY A 135 4.00 -11.72 -3.90
CA GLY A 135 2.76 -11.75 -3.14
C GLY A 135 2.10 -13.13 -3.08
N ASN A 136 2.19 -13.91 -4.16
CA ASN A 136 1.71 -15.29 -4.21
C ASN A 136 2.61 -16.32 -3.49
N ARG A 137 3.66 -15.87 -2.78
CA ARG A 137 4.58 -16.72 -1.99
C ARG A 137 4.61 -16.34 -0.51
N VAL A 138 3.66 -15.54 -0.06
CA VAL A 138 3.55 -15.07 1.31
C VAL A 138 2.10 -15.12 1.77
N THR A 139 1.88 -15.27 3.07
CA THR A 139 0.56 -15.37 3.70
C THR A 139 0.47 -14.37 4.86
N PRO A 140 -0.73 -14.03 5.36
CA PRO A 140 -0.90 -13.11 6.48
C PRO A 140 -0.39 -13.68 7.81
N THR A 141 -0.15 -14.98 7.90
CA THR A 141 0.46 -15.61 9.10
C THR A 141 1.98 -15.39 9.18
N MET A 142 2.63 -15.01 8.08
CA MET A 142 4.07 -14.79 8.03
C MET A 142 4.42 -13.38 8.46
N THR A 143 5.32 -13.20 9.43
CA THR A 143 5.70 -11.88 9.96
C THR A 143 6.23 -10.88 8.91
N MET A 144 6.72 -11.38 7.77
CA MET A 144 7.12 -10.53 6.64
C MET A 144 5.99 -9.78 5.92
N THR A 145 4.74 -10.12 6.20
CA THR A 145 3.56 -9.42 5.68
C THR A 145 2.94 -8.48 6.72
N HIS A 146 3.53 -8.39 7.92
CA HIS A 146 3.01 -7.59 9.02
C HIS A 146 3.62 -6.21 8.97
N PHE A 147 2.77 -5.19 8.87
CA PHE A 147 3.17 -3.79 8.82
C PHE A 147 2.48 -3.00 9.93
N LEU A 148 3.27 -2.23 10.66
CA LEU A 148 2.81 -1.27 11.65
C LEU A 148 2.79 0.12 11.02
N PRO A 149 1.62 0.78 10.89
CA PRO A 149 1.56 2.18 10.49
C PRO A 149 2.16 3.09 11.56
N ARG A 150 3.21 3.85 11.21
CA ARG A 150 3.88 4.83 12.07
C ARG A 150 3.69 6.24 11.53
N ILE A 151 3.74 7.24 12.41
CA ILE A 151 3.75 8.68 12.05
C ILE A 151 5.13 9.05 11.52
#